data_AF-A0A7K5LL65-F1
#
_entry.id   AF-A0A7K5LL65-F1
#
_cell.length_a   1.000
_cell.length_b   1.000
_cell.length_c   1.000
_cell.angle_alpha   90.00
_cell.angle_beta   90.00
_cell.angle_gamma   90.00
#
_symmetry.space_group_name_H-M   'P 1'
#
loop_
_entity.id
_entity.type
_entity.pdbx_description
1 polymer ?
#
loop_
_entity_poly.entity_id
_entity_poly.type
_entity_poly.pdbx_seq_one_letter_code
_entity_poly.pdbx_strand_id
1 'polypeptide(L)'
;RLSCIRNNIWLASCGVLSSGLAVLSSFGLMLFCGVPFVVTVANAPFLILGVGVDDMFIMIASWEQSSRKKEKSSVKSLLAETYAEAALSVTITTLTDVLAFFIGTWTAFPSVRSFCLYTGTALVFCYVYTMTFFGAVLVLNHKREQGNRHWLTCMRVGVGEDQAENSCLYNACCIGSCSRQPSQPEGEHPMSIFFKKYYGPFVTNKWIKPLMLLLYGAYLGGSIYGCTQIREGIDLRNLANDDSYVIPYYDDDEKYFSTYGPRVMVIITESVDYWNETVRLGIESCVQNLE
;
A
#
# COMPACT_ATOMS: atom_id res chain seq x y z
N ARG A 1 -27.35 -6.88 11.95
CA ARG A 1 -26.23 -7.04 10.97
C ARG A 1 -24.98 -7.67 11.57
N LEU A 2 -24.83 -7.76 12.91
CA LEU A 2 -23.80 -8.59 13.53
C LEU A 2 -24.32 -10.03 13.69
N SER A 3 -24.27 -10.81 12.62
CA SER A 3 -24.50 -12.25 12.72
C SER A 3 -23.19 -12.90 13.16
N CYS A 4 -23.17 -13.52 14.34
CA CYS A 4 -21.97 -14.13 14.93
C CYS A 4 -21.40 -15.32 14.12
N ILE A 5 -22.13 -15.79 13.12
CA ILE A 5 -21.66 -16.81 12.17
C ILE A 5 -20.87 -16.17 11.02
N ARG A 6 -21.29 -14.99 10.54
CA ARG A 6 -20.77 -14.31 9.33
C ARG A 6 -19.79 -13.18 9.64
N ASN A 7 -19.25 -13.14 10.86
CA ASN A 7 -18.22 -12.18 11.24
C ASN A 7 -16.85 -12.62 10.69
N ASN A 8 -16.26 -11.78 9.83
CA ASN A 8 -15.00 -12.06 9.12
C ASN A 8 -13.75 -11.52 9.84
N ILE A 9 -13.82 -11.26 11.15
CA ILE A 9 -12.68 -10.76 11.94
C ILE A 9 -11.45 -11.68 11.86
N TRP A 10 -11.62 -13.01 11.88
CA TRP A 10 -10.52 -13.95 11.71
C TRP A 10 -9.90 -13.89 10.32
N LEU A 11 -10.73 -13.75 9.29
CA LEU A 11 -10.28 -13.62 7.91
C LEU A 11 -9.44 -12.35 7.73
N ALA A 12 -9.91 -11.22 8.27
CA ALA A 12 -9.18 -9.96 8.25
C ALA A 12 -7.86 -10.02 9.04
N SER A 13 -7.88 -10.62 10.24
CA SER A 13 -6.69 -10.74 11.09
C SER A 13 -5.63 -11.63 10.43
N CYS A 14 -6.03 -12.77 9.86
CA CYS A 14 -5.14 -13.64 9.10
C CYS A 14 -4.62 -12.96 7.82
N GLY A 15 -5.43 -12.11 7.18
CA GLY A 15 -4.99 -11.28 6.06
C GLY A 15 -3.85 -10.34 6.45
N VAL A 16 -4.04 -9.51 7.47
CA VAL A 16 -2.99 -8.58 7.96
C VAL A 16 -1.74 -9.36 8.39
N LEU A 17 -1.90 -10.49 9.08
CA LEU A 17 -0.80 -11.37 9.45
C LEU A 17 -0.04 -11.88 8.21
N SER A 18 -0.75 -12.26 7.15
CA SER A 18 -0.16 -12.71 5.88
C SER A 18 0.74 -11.65 5.25
N SER A 19 0.28 -10.39 5.21
CA SER A 19 1.09 -9.29 4.68
C SER A 19 2.28 -8.97 5.59
N GLY A 20 2.11 -9.02 6.92
CA GLY A 20 3.22 -8.89 7.87
C GLY A 20 4.29 -9.99 7.70
N LEU A 21 3.88 -11.24 7.48
CA LEU A 21 4.80 -12.34 7.17
C LEU A 21 5.53 -12.11 5.85
N ALA A 22 4.87 -11.54 4.83
CA ALA A 22 5.52 -11.20 3.57
C ALA A 22 6.64 -10.17 3.75
N VAL A 23 6.41 -9.14 4.55
CA VAL A 23 7.41 -8.13 4.91
C VAL A 23 8.59 -8.77 5.65
N LEU A 24 8.31 -9.62 6.64
CA LEU A 24 9.37 -10.30 7.40
C LEU A 24 10.23 -11.21 6.50
N SER A 25 9.58 -11.99 5.62
CA SER A 25 10.28 -12.89 4.71
C SER A 25 11.12 -12.14 3.67
N SER A 26 10.61 -11.05 3.10
CA SER A 26 11.36 -10.26 2.11
C SER A 26 12.51 -9.48 2.74
N PHE A 27 12.29 -8.85 3.90
CA PHE A 27 13.33 -8.10 4.60
C PHE A 27 14.41 -9.05 5.08
N GLY A 28 14.04 -10.21 5.62
CA GLY A 28 14.97 -11.27 5.99
C GLY A 28 15.82 -11.74 4.80
N LEU A 29 15.21 -11.95 3.64
CA LEU A 29 15.93 -12.35 2.43
C LEU A 29 16.89 -11.26 1.95
N MET A 30 16.46 -10.00 1.91
CA MET A 30 17.30 -8.88 1.45
C MET A 30 18.48 -8.62 2.41
N LEU A 31 18.25 -8.71 3.72
CA LEU A 31 19.31 -8.64 4.73
C LEU A 31 20.29 -9.80 4.59
N PHE A 32 19.80 -11.01 4.31
CA PHE A 32 20.63 -12.18 4.04
C PHE A 32 21.50 -12.02 2.78
N CYS A 33 20.96 -11.37 1.74
CA CYS A 33 21.70 -11.01 0.54
C CYS A 33 22.68 -9.84 0.72
N GLY A 34 22.76 -9.24 1.92
CA GLY A 34 23.71 -8.16 2.24
C GLY A 34 23.29 -6.78 1.74
N VAL A 35 22.00 -6.55 1.46
CA VAL A 35 21.51 -5.24 1.00
C VAL A 35 21.44 -4.27 2.19
N PRO A 36 22.02 -3.05 2.10
CA PRO A 36 22.07 -2.12 3.22
C PRO A 36 20.66 -1.68 3.65
N PHE A 37 20.41 -1.72 4.96
CA PHE A 37 19.18 -1.22 5.56
C PHE A 37 19.29 0.29 5.81
N VAL A 38 18.45 1.07 5.14
CA VAL A 38 18.39 2.54 5.25
C VAL A 38 17.09 2.96 5.92
N VAL A 39 17.07 4.13 6.56
CA VAL A 39 15.88 4.64 7.29
C VAL A 39 14.65 4.75 6.38
N THR A 40 14.83 5.05 5.09
CA THR A 40 13.72 5.09 4.12
C THR A 40 13.02 3.73 3.96
N VAL A 41 13.74 2.61 4.10
CA VAL A 41 13.18 1.25 4.06
C VAL A 41 12.27 0.99 5.27
N ALA A 42 12.48 1.68 6.40
CA ALA A 42 11.62 1.52 7.59
C ALA A 42 10.16 1.94 7.33
N ASN A 43 9.91 2.78 6.31
CA ASN A 43 8.57 3.19 5.91
C ASN A 43 7.89 2.22 4.91
N ALA A 44 8.66 1.32 4.27
CA ALA A 44 8.13 0.38 3.28
C ALA A 44 7.04 -0.57 3.83
N PRO A 45 7.09 -1.08 5.08
CA PRO A 45 6.05 -1.95 5.62
C PRO A 45 4.65 -1.33 5.58
N PHE A 46 4.54 -0.01 5.78
CA PHE A 46 3.25 0.69 5.71
C PHE A 46 2.66 0.63 4.30
N LEU A 47 3.49 0.85 3.28
CA LEU A 47 3.09 0.76 1.87
C LEU A 47 2.68 -0.68 1.52
N ILE A 48 3.48 -1.66 1.91
CA ILE A 48 3.25 -3.08 1.60
C ILE A 48 1.98 -3.61 2.28
N LEU A 49 1.70 -3.18 3.52
CA LEU A 49 0.45 -3.50 4.21
C LEU A 49 -0.76 -2.92 3.47
N GLY A 50 -0.65 -1.69 2.97
CA GLY A 50 -1.72 -1.05 2.17
C GLY A 50 -2.05 -1.85 0.91
N VAL A 51 -1.04 -2.21 0.12
CA VAL A 51 -1.22 -3.01 -1.10
C VAL A 51 -1.76 -4.41 -0.78
N GLY A 52 -1.18 -5.09 0.22
CA GLY A 52 -1.63 -6.42 0.60
C GLY A 52 -3.08 -6.47 1.08
N VAL A 53 -3.53 -5.44 1.82
CA VAL A 53 -4.93 -5.33 2.26
C VAL A 53 -5.88 -5.07 1.09
N ASP A 54 -5.49 -4.26 0.11
CA ASP A 54 -6.28 -4.03 -1.10
C ASP A 54 -6.53 -5.33 -1.90
N ASP A 55 -5.47 -6.12 -2.12
CA ASP A 55 -5.56 -7.42 -2.79
C ASP A 55 -6.50 -8.40 -2.06
N MET A 56 -6.46 -8.40 -0.72
CA MET A 56 -7.34 -9.22 0.12
C MET A 56 -8.80 -8.78 0.00
N PHE A 57 -9.06 -7.47 -0.07
CA PHE A 57 -10.41 -6.94 -0.27
C PHE A 57 -10.97 -7.35 -1.63
N ILE A 58 -10.18 -7.26 -2.70
CA ILE A 58 -10.58 -7.71 -4.04
C ILE A 58 -10.95 -9.20 -4.01
N MET A 59 -10.08 -10.03 -3.42
CA MET A 59 -10.32 -11.48 -3.26
C MET A 59 -11.62 -11.79 -2.51
N ILE A 60 -11.88 -11.10 -1.39
CA ILE A 60 -13.12 -11.29 -0.60
C ILE A 60 -14.34 -10.83 -1.40
N ALA A 61 -14.28 -9.68 -2.07
CA ALA A 61 -15.39 -9.12 -2.81
C ALA A 61 -15.82 -10.05 -3.97
N SER A 62 -14.86 -10.55 -4.75
CA SER A 62 -15.11 -11.52 -5.82
C SER A 62 -15.61 -12.87 -5.29
N TRP A 63 -15.14 -13.28 -4.10
CA TRP A 63 -15.65 -14.48 -3.43
C TRP A 63 -17.11 -14.34 -3.03
N GLU A 64 -17.48 -13.24 -2.37
CA GLU A 64 -18.86 -12.96 -1.97
C GLU A 64 -19.79 -12.87 -3.18
N GLN A 65 -19.35 -12.22 -4.26
CA GLN A 65 -20.12 -12.14 -5.50
C GLN A 65 -20.35 -13.52 -6.12
N SER A 66 -19.31 -14.36 -6.18
CA SER A 66 -19.39 -15.73 -6.70
C SER A 66 -20.27 -16.62 -5.81
N SER A 67 -20.18 -16.48 -4.50
CA SER A 67 -20.97 -17.24 -3.52
C SER A 67 -22.46 -16.91 -3.62
N ARG A 68 -22.83 -15.64 -3.85
CA ARG A 68 -24.23 -15.23 -4.08
C ARG A 68 -24.80 -15.79 -5.39
N LYS A 69 -23.97 -15.97 -6.40
CA LYS A 69 -24.40 -16.39 -7.75
C LYS A 69 -24.61 -17.90 -7.88
N LYS A 70 -23.90 -18.71 -7.08
CA LYS A 70 -23.88 -20.19 -7.18
C LYS A 70 -24.05 -20.87 -5.81
N GLU A 71 -25.15 -20.61 -5.11
CA GLU A 71 -25.46 -21.11 -3.74
C GLU A 71 -25.41 -22.66 -3.56
N LYS A 72 -25.24 -23.45 -4.64
CA LYS A 72 -25.14 -24.94 -4.60
C LYS A 72 -23.95 -25.54 -5.36
N SER A 73 -22.92 -24.77 -5.69
CA SER A 73 -21.71 -25.32 -6.31
C SER A 73 -20.68 -25.81 -5.27
N SER A 74 -19.90 -26.85 -5.59
CA SER A 74 -18.84 -27.36 -4.71
C SER A 74 -17.85 -26.24 -4.33
N VAL A 75 -17.31 -26.27 -3.11
CA VAL A 75 -16.32 -25.28 -2.63
C VAL A 75 -15.13 -25.15 -3.58
N LYS A 76 -14.74 -26.26 -4.24
CA LYS A 76 -13.66 -26.28 -5.24
C LYS A 76 -14.01 -25.47 -6.49
N SER A 77 -15.23 -25.61 -7.02
CA SER A 77 -15.67 -24.84 -8.19
C SER A 77 -15.86 -23.37 -7.87
N LEU A 78 -16.29 -23.05 -6.64
CA LEU A 78 -16.41 -21.67 -6.18
C LEU A 78 -15.04 -20.99 -6.14
N LEU A 79 -14.04 -21.66 -5.56
CA LEU A 79 -12.66 -21.18 -5.54
C LEU A 79 -12.06 -21.01 -6.93
N ALA A 80 -12.28 -21.96 -7.83
CA ALA A 80 -11.79 -21.87 -9.19
C ALA A 80 -12.35 -20.63 -9.92
N GLU A 81 -13.64 -20.34 -9.76
CA GLU A 81 -14.26 -19.15 -10.35
C GLU A 81 -13.72 -17.86 -9.72
N THR A 82 -13.64 -17.80 -8.39
CA THR A 82 -13.11 -16.62 -7.69
C THR A 82 -11.67 -16.34 -8.09
N TYR A 83 -10.83 -17.37 -8.22
CA TYR A 83 -9.46 -17.20 -8.70
C TYR A 83 -9.42 -16.75 -10.16
N ALA A 84 -10.31 -17.27 -11.02
CA ALA A 84 -10.36 -16.85 -12.42
C ALA A 84 -10.65 -15.36 -12.58
N GLU A 85 -11.48 -14.76 -11.72
CA GLU A 85 -11.77 -13.32 -11.77
C GLU A 85 -10.82 -12.47 -10.89
N ALA A 86 -10.68 -12.82 -9.61
CA ALA A 86 -9.94 -12.02 -8.64
C ALA A 86 -8.42 -12.14 -8.80
N ALA A 87 -7.91 -13.36 -9.01
CA ALA A 87 -6.47 -13.57 -9.10
C ALA A 87 -5.89 -12.91 -10.36
N LEU A 88 -6.65 -12.83 -11.46
CA LEU A 88 -6.22 -12.06 -12.64
C LEU A 88 -6.04 -10.58 -12.32
N SER A 89 -7.00 -9.96 -11.63
CA SER A 89 -6.89 -8.55 -11.23
C SER A 89 -5.69 -8.31 -10.31
N VAL A 90 -5.53 -9.13 -9.27
CA VAL A 90 -4.42 -9.02 -8.31
C VAL A 90 -3.07 -9.26 -8.98
N THR A 91 -2.98 -10.24 -9.90
CA THR A 91 -1.73 -10.52 -10.63
C THR A 91 -1.31 -9.34 -11.51
N ILE A 92 -2.25 -8.67 -12.17
CA ILE A 92 -1.95 -7.51 -13.00
C ILE A 92 -1.38 -6.38 -12.14
N THR A 93 -2.07 -6.02 -11.04
CA THR A 93 -1.62 -4.95 -10.13
C THR A 93 -0.25 -5.25 -9.53
N THR A 94 -0.08 -6.46 -8.97
CA THR A 94 1.20 -6.86 -8.36
C THR A 94 2.33 -6.91 -9.38
N LEU A 95 2.09 -7.39 -10.60
CA LEU A 95 3.10 -7.38 -11.67
C LEU A 95 3.49 -5.96 -12.04
N THR A 96 2.53 -5.05 -12.20
CA THR A 96 2.83 -3.65 -12.53
C THR A 96 3.60 -2.96 -11.42
N ASP A 97 3.25 -3.18 -10.16
CA ASP A 97 3.95 -2.59 -9.02
C ASP A 97 5.37 -3.13 -8.89
N VAL A 98 5.54 -4.45 -8.99
CA VAL A 98 6.85 -5.11 -8.94
C VAL A 98 7.76 -4.55 -10.05
N LEU A 99 7.25 -4.43 -11.28
CA LEU A 99 8.02 -3.84 -12.38
C LEU A 99 8.36 -2.37 -12.12
N ALA A 100 7.42 -1.57 -11.62
CA ALA A 100 7.66 -0.17 -11.29
C ALA A 100 8.75 0.00 -10.21
N PHE A 101 8.69 -0.79 -9.14
CA PHE A 101 9.72 -0.77 -8.10
C PHE A 101 11.06 -1.28 -8.60
N PHE A 102 11.11 -2.32 -9.43
CA PHE A 102 12.36 -2.78 -10.02
C PHE A 102 12.98 -1.75 -10.96
N ILE A 103 12.19 -1.03 -11.77
CA ILE A 103 12.69 0.10 -12.57
C ILE A 103 13.27 1.20 -11.66
N GLY A 104 12.66 1.45 -10.50
CA GLY A 104 13.17 2.38 -9.49
C GLY A 104 14.56 2.04 -8.93
N THR A 105 15.03 0.80 -9.07
CA THR A 105 16.39 0.40 -8.65
C THR A 105 17.50 0.96 -9.55
N TRP A 106 17.15 1.47 -10.74
CA TRP A 106 18.07 2.13 -11.68
C TRP A 106 18.42 3.57 -11.29
N THR A 107 17.80 4.12 -10.23
CA THR A 107 18.08 5.48 -9.76
C THR A 107 19.52 5.64 -9.27
N ALA A 108 20.07 6.86 -9.36
CA ALA A 108 21.44 7.15 -8.88
C ALA A 108 21.54 7.20 -7.33
N PHE A 109 20.42 7.44 -6.63
CA PHE A 109 20.37 7.62 -5.18
C PHE A 109 20.33 6.28 -4.42
N PRO A 110 21.39 5.90 -3.67
CA PRO A 110 21.48 4.58 -3.03
C PRO A 110 20.33 4.26 -2.06
N SER A 111 19.82 5.28 -1.35
CA SER A 111 18.70 5.15 -0.43
C SER A 111 17.40 4.74 -1.13
N VAL A 112 17.15 5.29 -2.33
CA VAL A 112 15.98 4.97 -3.15
C VAL A 112 16.13 3.58 -3.76
N ARG A 113 17.33 3.24 -4.26
CA ARG A 113 17.62 1.90 -4.81
C ARG A 113 17.33 0.80 -3.79
N SER A 114 17.81 0.98 -2.56
CA SER A 114 17.58 0.02 -1.48
C SER A 114 16.09 -0.07 -1.16
N PHE A 115 15.40 1.06 -0.96
CA PHE A 115 13.94 1.09 -0.74
C PHE A 115 13.14 0.36 -1.82
N CYS A 116 13.45 0.61 -3.10
CA CYS A 116 12.81 -0.04 -4.23
C CYS A 116 13.06 -1.55 -4.28
N LEU A 117 14.28 -2.00 -3.95
CA LEU A 117 14.64 -3.42 -3.93
C LEU A 117 13.92 -4.17 -2.80
N TYR A 118 13.88 -3.60 -1.59
CA TYR A 118 13.12 -4.16 -0.45
C TYR A 118 11.61 -4.20 -0.76
N THR A 119 11.05 -3.12 -1.30
CA THR A 119 9.60 -3.03 -1.57
C THR A 119 9.19 -3.96 -2.72
N GLY A 120 9.92 -3.96 -3.84
CA GLY A 120 9.62 -4.83 -4.98
C GLY A 120 9.68 -6.32 -4.61
N THR A 121 10.66 -6.72 -3.81
CA THR A 121 10.76 -8.12 -3.34
C THR A 121 9.67 -8.45 -2.32
N ALA A 122 9.30 -7.52 -1.45
CA ALA A 122 8.17 -7.70 -0.53
C ALA A 122 6.83 -7.90 -1.26
N LEU A 123 6.58 -7.17 -2.35
CA LEU A 123 5.36 -7.35 -3.15
C LEU A 123 5.29 -8.72 -3.81
N VAL A 124 6.42 -9.28 -4.26
CA VAL A 124 6.48 -10.66 -4.76
C VAL A 124 6.08 -11.67 -3.67
N PHE A 125 6.64 -11.53 -2.46
CA PHE A 125 6.24 -12.38 -1.33
C PHE A 125 4.78 -12.17 -0.92
N CYS A 126 4.30 -10.92 -0.96
CA CYS A 126 2.92 -10.57 -0.65
C CYS A 126 1.96 -11.27 -1.62
N TYR A 127 2.24 -11.23 -2.92
CA TYR A 127 1.48 -11.95 -3.93
C TYR A 127 1.44 -13.46 -3.67
N VAL A 128 2.60 -14.08 -3.40
CA VAL A 128 2.67 -15.53 -3.10
C VAL A 128 1.83 -15.90 -1.88
N TYR A 129 1.91 -15.13 -0.79
CA TYR A 129 1.12 -15.39 0.42
C TYR A 129 -0.36 -15.08 0.25
N THR A 130 -0.73 -14.05 -0.50
CA THR A 130 -2.13 -13.75 -0.82
C THR A 130 -2.75 -14.91 -1.63
N MET A 131 -2.04 -15.44 -2.63
CA MET A 131 -2.55 -16.52 -3.46
C MET A 131 -2.58 -17.88 -2.75
N THR A 132 -1.65 -18.15 -1.84
CA THR A 132 -1.55 -19.46 -1.18
C THR A 132 -2.17 -19.46 0.22
N PHE A 133 -1.59 -18.70 1.15
CA PHE A 133 -1.99 -18.67 2.55
C PHE A 133 -3.39 -18.06 2.72
N PHE A 134 -3.61 -16.85 2.21
CA PHE A 134 -4.89 -16.17 2.36
C PHE A 134 -6.02 -16.89 1.61
N GLY A 135 -5.74 -17.38 0.40
CA GLY A 135 -6.63 -18.27 -0.34
C GLY A 135 -7.09 -19.51 0.44
N ALA A 136 -6.16 -20.18 1.13
CA ALA A 136 -6.49 -21.32 1.97
C ALA A 136 -7.36 -20.93 3.17
N VAL A 137 -7.04 -19.80 3.83
CA VAL A 137 -7.83 -19.27 4.96
C VAL A 137 -9.24 -18.89 4.52
N LEU A 138 -9.41 -18.31 3.34
CA LEU A 138 -10.71 -17.97 2.75
C LEU A 138 -11.60 -19.22 2.62
N VAL A 139 -11.05 -20.31 2.07
CA VAL A 139 -11.76 -21.59 1.93
C VAL A 139 -12.11 -22.19 3.30
N LEU A 140 -11.20 -22.12 4.27
CA LEU A 140 -11.45 -22.60 5.62
C LEU A 140 -12.53 -21.80 6.33
N ASN A 141 -12.52 -20.47 6.20
CA ASN A 141 -13.56 -19.61 6.75
C ASN A 141 -14.92 -19.92 6.09
N HIS A 142 -14.95 -20.15 4.79
CA HIS A 142 -16.19 -20.54 4.12
C HIS A 142 -16.73 -21.91 4.59
N LYS A 143 -15.86 -22.91 4.79
CA LYS A 143 -16.26 -24.18 5.39
C LYS A 143 -16.80 -24.02 6.82
N ARG A 144 -16.25 -23.07 7.59
CA ARG A 144 -16.76 -22.71 8.93
C ARG A 144 -18.17 -22.12 8.83
N GLU A 145 -18.40 -21.22 7.89
CA GLU A 145 -19.70 -20.60 7.64
C GLU A 145 -20.75 -21.63 7.22
N GLN A 146 -20.44 -22.51 6.26
CA GLN A 146 -21.33 -23.61 5.86
C GLN A 146 -21.66 -24.56 7.04
N GLY A 147 -20.73 -24.70 7.99
CA GLY A 147 -20.92 -25.50 9.20
C GLY A 147 -21.73 -24.83 10.31
N ASN A 148 -22.27 -23.62 10.08
CA ASN A 148 -22.94 -22.77 11.08
C ASN A 148 -22.16 -22.65 12.39
N ARG A 149 -20.83 -22.55 12.31
CA ARG A 149 -19.98 -22.47 13.49
C ARG A 149 -19.78 -21.02 13.93
N HIS A 150 -19.82 -20.80 15.24
CA HIS A 150 -19.58 -19.49 15.83
C HIS A 150 -18.17 -18.95 15.48
N TRP A 151 -18.04 -17.64 15.28
CA TRP A 151 -16.76 -17.02 14.89
C TRP A 151 -15.64 -17.18 15.94
N LEU A 152 -15.97 -17.07 17.24
CA LEU A 152 -14.98 -17.14 18.33
C LEU A 152 -14.72 -18.56 18.85
N THR A 153 -15.79 -19.32 19.13
CA THR A 153 -15.70 -20.62 19.83
C THR A 153 -15.63 -21.82 18.88
N CYS A 154 -15.78 -21.61 17.56
CA CYS A 154 -15.81 -22.68 16.54
C CYS A 154 -16.84 -23.81 16.80
N MET A 155 -17.71 -23.66 17.80
CA MET A 155 -18.78 -24.59 18.12
C MET A 155 -19.92 -24.42 17.12
N ARG A 156 -20.58 -25.52 16.74
CA ARG A 156 -21.76 -25.48 15.88
C ARG A 156 -22.90 -24.78 16.62
N VAL A 157 -23.43 -23.73 16.02
CA VAL A 157 -24.66 -23.09 16.46
C VAL A 157 -25.80 -23.85 15.79
N GLY A 158 -26.51 -24.67 16.58
CA GLY A 158 -27.70 -25.37 16.11
C GLY A 158 -28.83 -24.37 15.91
N VAL A 159 -29.21 -24.11 14.66
CA VAL A 159 -30.46 -23.42 14.33
C VAL A 159 -31.56 -24.48 14.31
N GLY A 160 -31.97 -24.94 15.49
CA GLY A 160 -33.14 -25.81 15.66
C GLY A 160 -34.33 -24.99 16.17
N GLU A 161 -35.54 -25.33 15.74
CA GLU A 161 -36.79 -24.69 16.18
C GLU A 161 -37.07 -24.83 17.70
N ASP A 162 -36.31 -25.68 18.41
CA ASP A 162 -36.60 -26.15 19.78
C ASP A 162 -35.75 -25.51 20.90
N GLN A 163 -34.95 -24.46 20.67
CA GLN A 163 -34.22 -23.78 21.76
C GLN A 163 -34.97 -22.56 22.28
N ALA A 164 -36.04 -22.81 23.05
CA ALA A 164 -36.87 -21.80 23.71
C ALA A 164 -36.40 -21.39 25.12
N GLU A 165 -35.27 -21.90 25.65
CA GLU A 165 -34.94 -21.76 27.09
C GLU A 165 -33.57 -21.15 27.44
N ASN A 166 -32.84 -20.50 26.51
CA ASN A 166 -31.57 -19.84 26.87
C ASN A 166 -31.66 -18.31 26.86
N SER A 167 -30.92 -17.68 27.78
CA SER A 167 -30.90 -16.23 28.06
C SER A 167 -30.70 -15.38 26.79
N CYS A 168 -31.36 -14.22 26.66
CA CYS A 168 -31.16 -13.32 25.48
C CYS A 168 -29.69 -12.89 25.29
N LEU A 169 -28.85 -12.97 26.32
CA LEU A 169 -27.39 -12.81 26.20
C LEU A 169 -26.73 -13.90 25.35
N TYR A 170 -27.17 -15.16 25.46
CA TYR A 170 -26.73 -16.27 24.60
C TYR A 170 -27.27 -16.14 23.17
N ASN A 171 -28.53 -15.74 23.01
CA ASN A 171 -29.11 -15.51 21.66
C ASN A 171 -28.50 -14.29 20.95
N ALA A 172 -28.21 -13.21 21.69
CA ALA A 172 -27.47 -12.06 21.17
C ALA A 172 -26.02 -12.43 20.82
N CYS A 173 -25.36 -13.22 21.67
CA CYS A 173 -23.98 -13.64 21.47
C CYS A 173 -23.81 -14.71 20.39
N CYS A 174 -24.78 -15.62 20.17
CA CYS A 174 -24.61 -16.75 19.24
C CYS A 174 -25.43 -16.66 17.95
N ILE A 175 -26.62 -16.04 17.98
CA ILE A 175 -27.54 -15.95 16.83
C ILE A 175 -27.51 -14.55 16.21
N GLY A 176 -27.16 -13.51 16.99
CA GLY A 176 -27.13 -12.12 16.53
C GLY A 176 -28.53 -11.49 16.36
N SER A 177 -29.59 -12.18 16.81
CA SER A 177 -30.95 -11.65 16.95
C SER A 177 -31.63 -12.26 18.18
N CYS A 178 -32.37 -11.45 18.96
CA CYS A 178 -33.32 -11.94 19.98
C CYS A 178 -34.75 -12.09 19.41
N SER A 179 -34.95 -12.04 18.08
CA SER A 179 -36.28 -12.10 17.45
C SER A 179 -36.38 -13.20 16.39
N ARG A 180 -37.48 -13.96 16.50
CA ARG A 180 -37.90 -15.12 15.70
C ARG A 180 -38.44 -14.64 14.35
N GLN A 181 -37.56 -14.27 13.42
CA GLN A 181 -37.92 -14.13 12.01
C GLN A 181 -36.98 -14.98 11.15
N PRO A 182 -37.51 -15.74 10.17
CA PRO A 182 -36.70 -16.51 9.24
C PRO A 182 -35.77 -15.55 8.50
N SER A 183 -34.51 -15.95 8.36
CA SER A 183 -33.47 -15.20 7.65
C SER A 183 -33.93 -14.85 6.24
N GLN A 184 -34.41 -13.63 6.05
CA GLN A 184 -34.69 -13.08 4.74
C GLN A 184 -33.43 -13.14 3.86
N PRO A 185 -33.58 -13.32 2.54
CA PRO A 185 -32.45 -13.22 1.62
C PRO A 185 -31.75 -11.89 1.86
N GLU A 186 -30.43 -11.94 1.99
CA GLU A 186 -29.60 -10.80 2.38
C GLU A 186 -29.94 -9.54 1.59
N GLY A 187 -30.33 -8.47 2.29
CA GLY A 187 -30.41 -7.14 1.67
C GLY A 187 -29.02 -6.71 1.19
N GLU A 188 -28.97 -6.11 -0.01
CA GLU A 188 -27.75 -5.56 -0.63
C GLU A 188 -26.92 -4.73 0.39
N HIS A 189 -25.59 -4.76 0.28
CA HIS A 189 -24.70 -3.98 1.15
C HIS A 189 -25.10 -2.49 1.07
N PRO A 190 -25.15 -1.72 2.18
CA PRO A 190 -25.65 -0.34 2.14
C PRO A 190 -24.83 0.53 1.18
N MET A 191 -23.52 0.25 1.05
CA MET A 191 -22.63 0.91 0.10
C MET A 191 -23.02 0.62 -1.36
N SER A 192 -23.37 -0.62 -1.71
CA SER A 192 -23.79 -0.94 -3.07
C SER A 192 -25.11 -0.27 -3.43
N ILE A 193 -26.04 -0.15 -2.47
CA ILE A 193 -27.29 0.61 -2.65
C ILE A 193 -26.99 2.09 -2.88
N PHE A 194 -26.08 2.69 -2.12
CA PHE A 194 -25.65 4.07 -2.31
C PHE A 194 -25.08 4.30 -3.72
N PHE A 195 -24.14 3.45 -4.14
CA PHE A 195 -23.51 3.56 -5.46
C PHE A 195 -24.51 3.37 -6.60
N LYS A 196 -25.41 2.39 -6.49
CA LYS A 196 -26.41 2.06 -7.51
C LYS A 196 -27.53 3.11 -7.60
N LYS A 197 -27.98 3.65 -6.46
CA LYS A 197 -29.20 4.47 -6.38
C LYS A 197 -28.93 5.97 -6.38
N TYR A 198 -27.83 6.43 -5.80
CA TYR A 198 -27.51 7.84 -5.66
C TYR A 198 -26.30 8.24 -6.52
N TYR A 199 -25.15 7.59 -6.33
CA TYR A 199 -23.90 8.01 -6.99
C TYR A 199 -23.91 7.78 -8.51
N GLY A 200 -24.30 6.59 -8.96
CA GLY A 200 -24.31 6.21 -10.37
C GLY A 200 -25.17 7.13 -11.24
N PRO A 201 -26.46 7.35 -10.91
CA PRO A 201 -27.33 8.27 -11.65
C PRO A 201 -26.84 9.73 -11.61
N PHE A 202 -26.29 10.18 -10.48
CA PHE A 202 -25.72 11.52 -10.33
C PHE A 202 -24.54 11.73 -11.27
N VAL A 203 -23.52 10.86 -11.24
CA VAL A 203 -22.32 10.98 -12.08
C VAL A 203 -22.64 10.79 -13.57
N THR A 204 -23.61 9.93 -13.90
CA THR A 204 -23.95 9.61 -15.29
C THR A 204 -24.85 10.68 -15.95
N ASN A 205 -25.32 11.67 -15.19
CA ASN A 205 -26.20 12.72 -15.70
C ASN A 205 -25.53 13.53 -16.83
N LYS A 206 -26.30 13.89 -17.87
CA LYS A 206 -25.80 14.54 -19.10
C LYS A 206 -25.13 15.90 -18.83
N TRP A 207 -25.53 16.59 -17.77
CA TRP A 207 -24.97 17.87 -17.34
C TRP A 207 -23.74 17.73 -16.43
N ILE A 208 -23.71 16.67 -15.61
CA ILE A 208 -22.63 16.45 -14.64
C ILE A 208 -21.38 15.92 -15.35
N LYS A 209 -21.53 15.12 -16.41
CA LYS A 209 -20.41 14.64 -17.23
C LYS A 209 -19.51 15.76 -17.79
N PRO A 210 -20.02 16.77 -18.52
CA PRO A 210 -19.18 17.85 -19.03
C PRO A 210 -18.64 18.73 -17.90
N LEU A 211 -19.38 18.94 -16.80
CA LEU A 211 -18.90 19.65 -15.63
C LEU A 211 -17.70 18.94 -14.98
N MET A 212 -17.78 17.62 -14.80
CA MET A 212 -16.68 16.78 -14.31
C MET A 212 -15.45 16.90 -15.21
N LEU A 213 -15.63 16.79 -16.53
CA LEU A 213 -14.53 16.93 -17.48
C LEU A 213 -13.88 18.32 -17.42
N LEU A 214 -14.68 19.38 -17.29
CA LEU A 214 -14.17 20.75 -17.15
C LEU A 214 -13.38 20.91 -15.84
N LEU A 215 -13.89 20.37 -14.73
CA LEU A 215 -13.23 20.45 -13.42
C LEU A 215 -11.91 19.66 -13.42
N TYR A 216 -11.88 18.44 -13.96
CA TYR A 216 -10.64 17.66 -14.11
C TYR A 216 -9.66 18.33 -15.07
N GLY A 217 -10.14 18.96 -16.15
CA GLY A 217 -9.30 19.73 -17.06
C GLY A 217 -8.66 20.95 -16.39
N ALA A 218 -9.43 21.71 -15.60
CA ALA A 218 -8.92 22.83 -14.82
C ALA A 218 -7.93 22.37 -13.75
N TYR A 219 -8.22 21.27 -13.05
CA TYR A 219 -7.32 20.65 -12.07
C TYR A 219 -6.00 20.20 -12.71
N LEU A 220 -6.07 19.56 -13.88
CA LEU A 220 -4.88 19.12 -14.62
C LEU A 220 -4.05 20.31 -15.07
N GLY A 221 -4.68 21.35 -15.64
CA GLY A 221 -3.99 22.58 -16.03
C GLY A 221 -3.31 23.29 -14.86
N GLY A 222 -4.00 23.40 -13.72
CA GLY A 222 -3.43 23.93 -12.49
C GLY A 222 -2.28 23.09 -11.94
N SER A 223 -2.38 21.76 -12.02
CA SER A 223 -1.32 20.85 -11.60
C SER A 223 -0.08 20.96 -12.48
N ILE A 224 -0.25 21.05 -13.81
CA ILE A 224 0.85 21.26 -14.76
C ILE A 224 1.55 22.60 -14.50
N TYR A 225 0.79 23.68 -14.27
CA TYR A 225 1.36 24.97 -13.87
C TYR A 225 2.08 24.90 -12.52
N GLY A 226 1.54 24.14 -11.55
CA GLY A 226 2.19 23.89 -10.27
C GLY A 226 3.54 23.18 -10.44
N CYS A 227 3.63 22.21 -11.35
CA CYS A 227 4.89 21.52 -11.65
C CYS A 227 5.98 22.47 -12.16
N THR A 228 5.64 23.55 -12.87
CA THR A 228 6.65 24.53 -13.35
C THR A 228 7.20 25.43 -12.25
N GLN A 229 6.56 25.47 -11.08
CA GLN A 229 6.95 26.32 -9.94
C GLN A 229 7.66 25.54 -8.82
N ILE A 230 7.88 24.23 -9.00
CA ILE A 230 8.60 23.41 -8.03
C ILE A 230 10.04 23.89 -7.95
N ARG A 231 10.48 24.28 -6.75
CA ARG A 231 11.88 24.61 -6.47
C ARG A 231 12.66 23.32 -6.26
N GLU A 232 13.77 23.19 -6.96
CA GLU A 232 14.69 22.06 -6.81
C GLU A 232 15.64 22.30 -5.64
N GLY A 233 15.90 21.26 -4.84
CA GLY A 233 16.85 21.30 -3.74
C GLY A 233 16.30 20.71 -2.45
N ILE A 234 17.20 20.15 -1.64
CA ILE A 234 16.91 19.73 -0.27
C ILE A 234 17.52 20.78 0.64
N ASP A 235 16.68 21.45 1.43
CA ASP A 235 17.17 22.27 2.53
C ASP A 235 17.60 21.34 3.68
N LEU A 236 18.87 21.43 4.06
CA LEU A 236 19.47 20.62 5.13
C LEU A 236 18.76 20.84 6.47
N ARG A 237 18.16 22.02 6.67
CA ARG A 237 17.38 22.34 7.88
C ARG A 237 16.19 21.41 8.06
N ASN A 238 15.53 21.04 6.96
CA ASN A 238 14.34 20.17 6.96
C ASN A 238 14.67 18.68 7.17
N LEU A 239 15.95 18.29 7.19
CA LEU A 239 16.38 16.94 7.53
C LEU A 239 16.59 16.76 9.03
N ALA A 240 16.80 17.85 9.75
CA ALA A 240 16.94 17.84 11.19
C ALA A 240 15.55 17.76 11.86
N ASN A 241 15.52 17.27 13.10
CA ASN A 241 14.32 17.38 13.92
C ASN A 241 14.02 18.87 14.21
N ASP A 242 12.75 19.24 14.37
CA ASP A 242 12.32 20.63 14.54
C ASP A 242 12.97 21.31 15.77
N ASP A 243 13.30 20.52 16.81
CA ASP A 243 13.97 21.00 18.04
C ASP A 243 15.51 20.91 17.97
N SER A 244 16.08 20.55 16.83
CA SER A 244 17.52 20.33 16.68
C SER A 244 18.30 21.65 16.69
N TYR A 245 19.44 21.67 17.39
CA TYR A 245 20.39 22.80 17.36
C TYR A 245 20.95 23.09 15.96
N VAL A 246 20.80 22.16 15.02
CA VAL A 246 21.28 22.28 13.64
C VAL A 246 20.53 23.37 12.88
N ILE A 247 19.24 23.58 13.18
CA ILE A 247 18.43 24.63 12.55
C ILE A 247 18.96 26.02 12.90
N PRO A 248 19.06 26.42 14.19
CA PRO A 248 19.60 27.74 14.54
C PRO A 248 21.06 27.90 14.13
N TYR A 249 21.86 26.82 14.12
CA TYR A 249 23.22 26.87 13.59
C TYR A 249 23.25 27.29 12.11
N TYR A 250 22.45 26.65 11.25
CA TYR A 250 22.42 26.99 9.83
C TYR A 250 21.75 28.34 9.54
N ASP A 251 20.81 28.77 10.38
CA ASP A 251 20.22 30.11 10.29
C ASP A 251 21.26 31.19 10.65
N ASP A 252 22.06 30.97 11.69
CA ASP A 252 23.13 31.88 12.09
C ASP A 252 24.29 31.87 11.08
N ASP A 253 24.65 30.70 10.52
CA ASP A 253 25.66 30.57 9.47
C ASP A 253 25.26 31.36 8.21
N GLU A 254 24.02 31.21 7.75
CA GLU A 254 23.52 31.97 6.60
C GLU A 254 23.44 33.48 6.90
N LYS A 255 23.04 33.87 8.12
CA LYS A 255 22.88 35.28 8.49
C LYS A 255 24.21 36.00 8.70
N TYR A 256 25.18 35.38 9.36
CA TYR A 256 26.42 36.02 9.79
C TYR A 256 27.64 35.63 8.94
N PHE A 257 27.62 34.48 8.27
CA PHE A 257 28.78 33.91 7.57
C PHE A 257 28.58 33.70 6.06
N SER A 258 27.46 34.13 5.48
CA SER A 258 27.19 34.03 4.03
C SER A 258 28.08 34.87 3.11
N THR A 259 28.94 35.75 3.66
CA THR A 259 29.83 36.61 2.86
C THR A 259 30.91 35.82 2.12
N TYR A 260 31.36 34.70 2.70
CA TYR A 260 32.33 33.81 2.07
C TYR A 260 31.63 32.50 1.71
N GLY A 261 31.53 32.21 0.41
CA GLY A 261 30.95 30.95 -0.07
C GLY A 261 31.78 29.72 0.33
N PRO A 262 31.31 28.51 -0.02
CA PRO A 262 32.06 27.29 0.21
C PRO A 262 33.45 27.37 -0.44
N ARG A 263 34.48 26.85 0.24
CA ARG A 263 35.84 26.81 -0.31
C ARG A 263 35.87 25.92 -1.56
N VAL A 264 36.20 26.52 -2.70
CA VAL A 264 36.41 25.79 -3.95
C VAL A 264 37.89 25.36 -4.01
N MET A 265 38.13 24.06 -4.11
CA MET A 265 39.47 23.51 -4.38
C MET A 265 39.56 23.12 -5.85
N VAL A 266 40.50 23.73 -6.56
CA VAL A 266 40.85 23.36 -7.94
C VAL A 266 41.96 22.32 -7.88
N ILE A 267 41.69 21.12 -8.40
CA ILE A 267 42.65 20.01 -8.41
C ILE A 267 43.03 19.73 -9.86
N ILE A 268 44.34 19.75 -10.15
CA ILE A 268 44.89 19.36 -11.45
C ILE A 268 45.22 17.87 -11.37
N THR A 269 44.48 17.05 -12.11
CA THR A 269 44.60 15.57 -12.06
C THR A 269 45.73 15.02 -12.92
N GLU A 270 46.19 15.79 -13.91
CA GLU A 270 47.24 15.36 -14.84
C GLU A 270 48.64 15.72 -14.30
N SER A 271 49.66 14.94 -14.69
CA SER A 271 51.05 15.26 -14.40
C SER A 271 51.47 16.44 -15.26
N VAL A 272 51.61 17.62 -14.64
CA VAL A 272 52.04 18.83 -15.34
C VAL A 272 53.42 19.24 -14.88
N ASP A 273 54.23 19.69 -15.83
CA ASP A 273 55.58 20.16 -15.60
C ASP A 273 55.54 21.55 -14.93
N TYR A 274 55.36 21.60 -13.61
CA TYR A 274 55.28 22.84 -12.83
C TYR A 274 56.52 23.73 -12.95
N TRP A 275 57.64 23.19 -13.41
CA TRP A 275 58.85 23.97 -13.69
C TRP A 275 58.74 24.82 -14.97
N ASN A 276 57.81 24.51 -15.87
CA ASN A 276 57.61 25.25 -17.11
C ASN A 276 56.87 26.57 -16.86
N GLU A 277 57.44 27.68 -17.31
CA GLU A 277 56.88 29.03 -17.13
C GLU A 277 55.53 29.19 -17.83
N THR A 278 55.38 28.67 -19.04
CA THR A 278 54.12 28.77 -19.81
C THR A 278 52.98 28.04 -19.10
N VAL A 279 53.28 26.91 -18.45
CA VAL A 279 52.32 26.13 -17.68
C VAL A 279 51.89 26.87 -16.42
N ARG A 280 52.85 27.45 -15.67
CA ARG A 280 52.55 28.24 -14.47
C ARG A 280 51.68 29.44 -14.79
N LEU A 281 52.00 30.19 -15.84
CA LEU A 281 51.20 31.33 -16.30
C LEU A 281 49.79 30.91 -16.72
N GLY A 282 49.64 29.74 -17.35
CA GLY A 282 48.34 29.18 -17.70
C GLY A 282 47.49 28.83 -16.46
N ILE A 283 48.10 28.21 -15.45
CA ILE A 283 47.43 27.88 -14.18
C ILE A 283 47.03 29.15 -13.44
N GLU A 284 47.93 30.13 -13.34
CA GLU A 284 47.68 31.40 -12.65
C GLU A 284 46.57 32.21 -13.33
N SER A 285 46.56 32.25 -14.67
CA SER A 285 45.45 32.85 -15.43
C SER A 285 44.13 32.11 -15.22
N CYS A 286 44.15 30.78 -15.11
CA CYS A 286 42.95 30.00 -14.81
C CYS A 286 42.40 30.31 -13.41
N VAL A 287 43.26 30.42 -12.40
CA VAL A 287 42.88 30.77 -11.03
C VAL A 287 42.31 32.18 -10.96
N GLN A 288 42.94 33.17 -11.62
CA GLN A 288 42.43 34.54 -11.67
C GLN A 288 41.07 34.67 -12.38
N ASN A 289 40.75 33.78 -13.33
CA ASN A 289 39.44 33.76 -13.97
C ASN A 289 38.34 33.09 -13.11
N LEU A 290 38.73 32.36 -12.06
CA LEU A 290 37.82 31.65 -11.16
C LEU A 290 37.49 32.46 -9.90
N GLU A 291 38.33 33.43 -9.53
CA GLU A 291 38.07 34.44 -8.49
C GLU A 291 37.08 35.52 -8.97
#